data_AF-A0A3B8T217-F1
#
_entry.id   AF-A0A3B8T217-F1
#
_cell.length_a   1.000
_cell.length_b   1.000
_cell.length_c   1.000
_cell.angle_alpha   90.00
_cell.angle_beta   90.00
_cell.angle_gamma   90.00
#
_symmetry.space_group_name_H-M   'P 1'
#
loop_
_entity.id
_entity.type
_entity.pdbx_description
1 polymer ?
#
loop_
_entity_poly.entity_id
_entity_poly.type
_entity_poly.pdbx_seq_one_letter_code
_entity_poly.pdbx_strand_id
1 'polypeptide(L)'
;MKVLTLGITLSIAAIMSNFALTTPALASNEVVQQSFLPYAENKPTYDSLTAGLIIDQSNVAQYKDVIDPAFYSFIEKGWTQIVVGDTTSFALH
;
A
#
# COMPACT_ATOMS: atom_id res chain seq x y z
N MET A 1 -29.03 -22.28 -63.12
CA MET A 1 -28.77 -22.98 -61.84
C MET A 1 -27.36 -22.57 -61.41
N LYS A 2 -27.15 -21.53 -60.59
CA LYS A 2 -27.35 -21.43 -59.14
C LYS A 2 -26.78 -22.65 -58.38
N VAL A 3 -25.48 -22.61 -58.13
CA VAL A 3 -24.73 -23.42 -57.15
C VAL A 3 -23.61 -22.48 -56.67
N LEU A 4 -23.83 -21.70 -55.61
CA LEU A 4 -23.69 -22.08 -54.21
C LEU A 4 -22.26 -22.54 -53.85
N THR A 5 -21.28 -21.67 -54.06
CA THR A 5 -19.91 -21.83 -53.49
C THR A 5 -19.45 -20.57 -52.75
N LEU A 6 -20.37 -19.65 -52.46
CA LEU A 6 -20.15 -18.52 -51.56
C LEU A 6 -20.46 -18.99 -50.13
N GLY A 7 -19.53 -19.67 -49.45
CA GLY A 7 -19.81 -20.09 -48.06
C GLY A 7 -18.72 -20.77 -47.23
N ILE A 8 -17.60 -21.25 -47.77
CA ILE A 8 -16.67 -22.08 -46.96
C ILE A 8 -15.19 -21.79 -47.27
N THR A 9 -14.80 -20.51 -47.37
CA THR A 9 -13.38 -20.12 -47.37
C THR A 9 -13.04 -19.03 -46.34
N LEU A 10 -13.98 -18.65 -45.48
CA LEU A 10 -13.80 -17.56 -44.51
C LEU A 10 -13.33 -18.00 -43.11
N SER A 11 -12.81 -19.22 -42.92
CA SER A 11 -12.71 -19.79 -41.57
C SER A 11 -11.36 -20.33 -41.09
N ILE A 12 -10.22 -20.01 -41.73
CA ILE A 12 -8.90 -20.41 -41.17
C ILE A 12 -7.92 -19.24 -40.98
N ALA A 13 -7.99 -18.18 -41.79
CA ALA A 13 -7.09 -17.03 -41.64
C ALA A 13 -7.44 -16.09 -40.47
N ALA A 14 -8.69 -16.10 -39.99
CA ALA A 14 -9.16 -15.18 -38.95
C ALA A 14 -9.01 -15.69 -37.50
N ILE A 15 -8.64 -16.95 -37.29
CA ILE A 15 -8.46 -17.52 -35.93
C ILE A 15 -6.99 -17.38 -35.46
N MET A 16 -6.05 -17.15 -36.38
CA MET A 16 -4.62 -17.05 -36.10
C MET A 16 -4.17 -15.68 -35.56
N SER A 17 -5.02 -14.65 -35.57
CA SER A 17 -4.63 -13.27 -35.22
C SER A 17 -4.80 -12.90 -33.74
N ASN A 18 -5.27 -13.82 -32.89
CA ASN A 18 -5.54 -13.52 -31.48
C ASN A 18 -4.48 -14.02 -30.48
N PHE A 19 -3.35 -14.54 -30.96
CA PHE A 19 -2.21 -14.90 -30.10
C PHE A 19 -1.21 -13.73 -29.91
N ALA A 20 -1.71 -12.49 -29.96
CA ALA A 20 -0.90 -11.32 -29.70
C ALA A 20 -0.79 -11.07 -28.19
N LEU A 21 0.33 -11.55 -27.64
CA LEU A 21 1.06 -10.94 -26.52
C LEU A 21 0.37 -10.95 -25.15
N THR A 22 0.33 -12.13 -24.51
CA THR A 22 0.30 -12.22 -23.05
C THR A 22 1.72 -12.07 -22.49
N THR A 23 2.35 -10.90 -22.67
CA THR A 23 3.54 -10.56 -21.88
C THR A 23 3.08 -10.33 -20.43
N PRO A 24 3.64 -11.02 -19.42
CA PRO A 24 3.37 -10.65 -18.04
C PRO A 24 3.77 -9.19 -17.87
N ALA A 25 2.85 -8.35 -17.41
CA ALA A 25 3.17 -6.98 -17.06
C ALA A 25 4.10 -7.03 -15.85
N LEU A 26 5.40 -6.97 -16.10
CA LEU A 26 6.38 -6.74 -15.04
C LEU A 26 6.17 -5.32 -14.54
N ALA A 27 5.93 -5.17 -13.23
CA ALA A 27 5.96 -3.86 -12.61
C ALA A 27 7.33 -3.22 -12.87
N SER A 28 7.36 -1.92 -13.10
CA SER A 28 8.64 -1.22 -13.26
C SER A 28 9.45 -1.31 -11.97
N ASN A 29 10.78 -1.23 -12.07
CA ASN A 29 11.64 -1.29 -10.89
C ASN A 29 11.28 -0.20 -9.87
N GLU A 30 10.82 0.95 -10.34
CA GLU A 30 10.38 2.06 -9.48
C GLU A 30 9.14 1.67 -8.66
N VAL A 31 8.15 1.02 -9.28
CA VAL A 31 6.94 0.53 -8.59
C VAL A 31 7.31 -0.52 -7.55
N VAL A 32 8.24 -1.41 -7.89
CA VAL A 32 8.75 -2.43 -6.97
C VAL A 32 9.42 -1.75 -5.77
N GLN A 33 10.37 -0.85 -6.00
CA GLN A 33 11.10 -0.16 -4.93
C GLN A 33 10.18 0.66 -4.02
N GLN A 34 9.23 1.41 -4.58
CA GLN A 34 8.25 2.17 -3.80
C GLN A 34 7.39 1.27 -2.90
N SER A 35 7.08 0.06 -3.36
CA SER A 35 6.24 -0.89 -2.63
C SER A 35 7.01 -1.57 -1.49
N PHE A 36 8.29 -1.90 -1.72
CA PHE A 36 9.13 -2.56 -0.73
C PHE A 36 9.83 -1.59 0.23
N LEU A 37 10.01 -0.34 -0.16
CA LEU A 37 10.65 0.71 0.63
C LEU A 37 9.79 1.99 0.68
N PRO A 38 8.54 1.92 1.18
CA PRO A 38 7.59 3.05 1.16
C PRO A 38 8.07 4.27 1.96
N TYR A 39 9.06 4.09 2.85
CA TYR A 39 9.63 5.13 3.70
C TYR A 39 11.09 5.46 3.39
N ALA A 40 11.58 5.13 2.19
CA ALA A 40 12.94 5.46 1.74
C ALA A 40 13.19 6.98 1.75
N GLU A 41 12.27 7.74 1.14
CA GLU A 41 12.41 9.19 0.95
C GLU A 41 11.75 10.00 2.07
N ASN A 42 10.61 9.54 2.59
CA ASN A 42 9.80 10.28 3.56
C ASN A 42 9.27 9.36 4.65
N LYS A 43 9.09 9.90 5.86
CA LYS A 43 8.55 9.18 7.01
C LYS A 43 7.32 9.91 7.54
N PRO A 44 6.32 9.21 8.11
CA PRO A 44 5.25 9.86 8.85
C PRO A 44 5.81 10.75 9.95
N THR A 45 5.25 11.94 10.11
CA THR A 45 5.67 12.95 11.08
C THR A 45 4.44 13.67 11.63
N TYR A 46 4.52 14.10 12.88
CA TYR A 46 3.51 14.91 13.55
C TYR A 46 4.19 15.98 14.40
N ASP A 47 3.75 17.22 14.28
CA ASP A 47 4.34 18.33 15.03
C ASP A 47 4.23 18.08 16.53
N SER A 48 5.31 18.32 17.27
CA SER A 48 5.41 18.09 18.72
C SER A 48 5.47 16.60 19.15
N LEU A 49 5.52 15.64 18.22
CA LEU A 49 5.78 14.23 18.51
C LEU A 49 7.27 13.94 18.29
N THR A 50 8.05 13.87 19.37
CA THR A 50 9.51 13.65 19.32
C THR A 50 9.90 12.44 20.14
N ALA A 51 10.97 11.74 19.72
CA ALA A 51 11.49 10.60 20.46
C ALA A 51 11.85 10.99 21.90
N GLY A 52 11.50 10.13 22.86
CA GLY A 52 11.64 10.36 24.30
C GLY A 52 10.45 11.06 24.97
N LEU A 53 9.50 11.61 24.21
CA LEU A 53 8.26 12.14 24.78
C LEU A 53 7.46 11.02 25.47
N ILE A 54 6.92 11.32 26.65
CA ILE A 54 5.97 10.44 27.33
C ILE A 54 4.56 10.98 27.10
N ILE A 55 3.71 10.14 26.52
CA ILE A 55 2.28 10.40 26.38
C ILE A 55 1.55 9.70 27.52
N ASP A 56 0.91 10.48 28.37
CA ASP A 56 0.20 10.05 29.56
C ASP A 56 -1.12 10.83 29.74
N GLN A 57 -1.79 10.64 30.88
CA GLN A 57 -3.06 11.32 31.21
C GLN A 57 -3.01 12.85 31.10
N SER A 58 -1.85 13.47 31.29
CA SER A 58 -1.71 14.92 31.32
C SER A 58 -1.72 15.55 29.92
N ASN A 59 -1.35 14.79 28.87
CA ASN A 59 -1.16 15.32 27.52
C ASN A 59 -1.83 14.51 26.40
N VAL A 60 -2.40 13.33 26.67
CA VAL A 60 -2.98 12.44 25.63
C VAL A 60 -4.03 13.12 24.75
N ALA A 61 -4.77 14.09 25.28
CA ALA A 61 -5.76 14.87 24.53
C ALA A 61 -5.18 15.58 23.29
N GLN A 62 -3.89 15.94 23.32
CA GLN A 62 -3.20 16.60 22.21
C GLN A 62 -2.89 15.64 21.04
N TYR A 63 -2.85 14.34 21.31
CA TYR A 63 -2.40 13.32 20.37
C TYR A 63 -3.53 12.40 19.89
N LYS A 64 -4.79 12.79 20.11
CA LYS A 64 -5.96 11.98 19.74
C LYS A 64 -6.01 11.59 18.26
N ASP A 65 -5.42 12.42 17.39
CA ASP A 65 -5.47 12.24 15.93
C ASP A 65 -4.37 11.28 15.43
N VAL A 66 -3.41 10.91 16.29
CA VAL A 66 -2.27 10.02 15.96
C VAL A 66 -2.18 8.77 16.82
N ILE A 67 -3.08 8.61 17.80
CA ILE A 67 -3.18 7.44 18.67
C ILE A 67 -4.45 6.68 18.30
N ASP A 68 -4.41 5.34 18.32
CA ASP A 68 -5.62 4.58 18.08
C ASP A 68 -6.65 4.79 19.21
N PRO A 69 -7.96 4.77 18.90
CA PRO A 69 -9.00 5.09 19.89
C PRO A 69 -8.98 4.23 21.16
N ALA A 70 -8.53 2.98 21.09
CA ALA A 70 -8.48 2.09 22.25
C ALA A 70 -7.34 2.49 23.18
N PHE A 71 -6.14 2.73 22.65
CA PHE A 71 -5.01 3.22 23.46
C PHE A 71 -5.26 4.61 24.02
N TYR A 72 -5.91 5.50 23.28
CA TYR A 72 -6.33 6.80 23.81
C TYR A 72 -7.16 6.60 25.10
N SER A 73 -8.17 5.72 25.08
CA SER A 73 -9.00 5.45 26.25
C SER A 73 -8.22 4.83 27.42
N PHE A 74 -7.26 3.95 27.15
CA PHE A 74 -6.43 3.34 28.20
C PHE A 74 -5.52 4.36 28.87
N ILE A 75 -4.91 5.26 28.09
CA ILE A 75 -4.05 6.32 28.60
C ILE A 75 -4.89 7.35 29.36
N GLU A 76 -6.05 7.75 28.84
CA GLU A 76 -6.99 8.65 29.53
C GLU A 76 -7.40 8.10 30.90
N LYS A 77 -7.62 6.78 31.02
CA LYS A 77 -7.92 6.10 32.28
C LYS A 77 -6.70 5.85 33.18
N GLY A 78 -5.50 6.16 32.71
CA GLY A 78 -4.25 6.01 33.47
C GLY A 78 -3.80 4.57 33.61
N TRP A 79 -4.28 3.69 32.74
CA TRP A 79 -3.91 2.27 32.76
C TRP A 79 -2.54 2.02 32.13
N THR A 80 -2.11 2.92 31.23
CA THR A 80 -0.83 2.82 30.54
C THR A 80 -0.34 4.20 30.10
N GLN A 81 0.89 4.25 29.62
CA GLN A 81 1.52 5.39 28.98
C GLN A 81 2.30 4.91 27.75
N ILE A 82 2.58 5.80 26.81
CA ILE A 82 3.42 5.52 25.64
C ILE A 82 4.69 6.36 25.74
N VAL A 83 5.85 5.73 25.59
CA VAL A 83 7.12 6.44 25.35
C VAL A 83 7.34 6.46 23.84
N VAL A 84 7.40 7.65 23.26
CA VAL A 84 7.65 7.82 21.82
C VAL A 84 9.09 7.34 21.53
N GLY A 85 9.22 6.31 20.70
CA GLY A 85 10.53 5.77 20.30
C GLY A 85 11.13 6.46 19.09
N ASP A 86 12.37 6.13 18.78
CA ASP A 86 13.02 6.55 17.53
C ASP A 86 12.33 5.96 16.31
N THR A 87 12.20 6.75 15.25
CA THR A 87 11.65 6.26 13.97
C THR A 87 12.61 5.26 13.35
N THR A 88 12.16 4.01 13.21
CA THR A 88 12.93 2.92 12.60
C THR A 88 12.23 2.36 11.37
N SER A 89 13.00 1.77 10.46
CA SER A 89 12.49 1.03 9.31
C SER A 89 12.55 -0.47 9.62
N PHE A 90 11.43 -1.16 9.49
CA PHE A 90 11.38 -2.61 9.56
C PHE A 90 11.72 -3.17 8.18
N ALA A 91 12.98 -3.52 7.96
CA ALA A 91 13.39 -4.19 6.74
C ALA A 91 12.79 -5.61 6.68
N LEU A 92 12.25 -5.97 5.52
CA LEU A 92 11.93 -7.35 5.18
C LEU A 92 13.26 -8.09 4.98
N HIS A 93 13.51 -9.08 5.83
CA HIS A 93 14.70 -9.93 5.81
C HIS A 93 14.45 -11.22 5.04
#